data_AF-S6UE99-F1
#
_entry.id   AF-S6UE99-F1
#
_cell.length_a   1.000
_cell.length_b   1.000
_cell.length_c   1.000
_cell.angle_alpha   90.00
_cell.angle_beta   90.00
_cell.angle_gamma   90.00
#
_symmetry.space_group_name_H-M   'P 1'
#
loop_
_entity.id
_entity.type
_entity.pdbx_description
1 polymer ?
#
loop_
_entity_poly.entity_id
_entity_poly.type
_entity_poly.pdbx_seq_one_letter_code
_entity_poly.pdbx_strand_id
1 'polypeptide(L)'
;MDASAPAVEGLDSEALELAQRIADALLAAKRPLIISGSSLGSTALIEAAANIAKALKLRDKQGSISLVVPEANSMGLAMFGGDSVDAALQAVISGKADAIVVLENDLYRRVDAKIVDAALSAAKVVIVADHQKTPTSDRAHLVLPAASFAEGDGTLVSQEGRAQRFFQVFDPTYLDASILVHEGWRWLHALRATLL
;
A
#
# COMPACT_ATOMS: atom_id res chain seq x y z
N MET A 1 22.08 -6.22 -22.06
CA MET A 1 21.55 -4.92 -22.57
C MET A 1 22.44 -3.74 -22.17
N ASP A 2 23.01 -3.75 -20.97
CA ASP A 2 24.05 -2.82 -20.53
C ASP A 2 25.30 -3.65 -20.18
N ALA A 3 26.47 -3.28 -20.72
CA ALA A 3 27.72 -4.00 -20.46
C ALA A 3 28.36 -3.62 -19.11
N SER A 4 27.86 -2.56 -18.47
CA SER A 4 28.29 -2.12 -17.14
C SER A 4 27.44 -2.70 -16.00
N ALA A 5 26.37 -3.44 -16.32
CA ALA A 5 25.54 -4.10 -15.33
C ALA A 5 26.29 -5.29 -14.70
N PRO A 6 26.11 -5.56 -13.39
CA PRO A 6 26.75 -6.69 -12.72
C PRO A 6 26.32 -8.02 -13.37
N ALA A 7 27.25 -8.97 -13.42
CA ALA A 7 26.95 -10.32 -13.88
C ALA A 7 25.98 -11.00 -12.91
N VAL A 8 24.99 -11.71 -13.45
CA VAL A 8 24.08 -12.54 -12.65
C VAL A 8 24.66 -13.94 -12.59
N GLU A 9 25.08 -14.36 -11.39
CA GLU A 9 25.60 -15.71 -11.13
C GLU A 9 24.47 -16.69 -10.81
N GLY A 10 24.73 -17.99 -11.02
CA GLY A 10 23.83 -19.06 -10.58
C GLY A 10 22.57 -19.29 -11.44
N LEU A 11 22.49 -18.69 -12.63
CA LEU A 11 21.44 -19.01 -13.61
C LEU A 11 21.76 -20.32 -14.34
N ASP A 12 20.75 -21.17 -14.51
CA ASP A 12 20.84 -22.31 -15.41
C ASP A 12 20.82 -21.86 -16.88
N SER A 13 21.14 -22.80 -17.78
CA SER A 13 21.20 -22.51 -19.22
C SER A 13 19.86 -22.04 -19.80
N GLU A 14 18.74 -22.58 -19.30
CA GLU A 14 17.41 -22.23 -19.78
C GLU A 14 17.04 -20.79 -19.41
N ALA A 15 17.34 -20.37 -18.18
CA ALA A 15 17.13 -19.01 -17.71
C ALA A 15 18.02 -18.01 -18.45
N LEU A 16 19.27 -18.37 -18.76
CA LEU A 16 20.17 -17.55 -19.58
C LEU A 16 19.62 -17.34 -21.00
N GLU A 17 19.17 -18.42 -21.65
CA GLU A 17 18.55 -18.34 -22.98
C GLU A 17 17.26 -17.53 -22.98
N LEU A 18 16.43 -17.66 -21.93
CA LEU A 18 15.23 -16.84 -21.76
C LEU A 18 15.58 -15.36 -21.59
N ALA A 19 16.53 -15.04 -20.71
CA ALA A 19 16.96 -13.66 -20.48
C ALA A 19 17.51 -13.01 -21.76
N GLN A 20 18.29 -13.76 -22.55
CA GLN A 20 18.81 -13.29 -23.83
C GLN A 20 17.67 -13.00 -24.83
N ARG A 21 16.69 -13.91 -24.96
CA ARG A 21 15.52 -13.70 -25.83
C ARG A 21 14.71 -12.47 -25.42
N ILE A 22 14.50 -12.25 -24.12
CA ILE A 22 13.81 -11.06 -23.60
C ILE A 22 14.58 -9.80 -23.95
N ALA A 23 15.90 -9.80 -23.75
CA ALA A 23 16.77 -8.67 -24.08
C ALA A 23 16.70 -8.32 -25.58
N ASP A 24 16.78 -9.31 -26.45
CA ASP A 24 16.71 -9.12 -27.90
C ASP A 24 15.35 -8.59 -28.34
N ALA A 25 14.25 -9.12 -27.78
CA ALA A 25 12.91 -8.62 -28.04
C ALA A 25 12.73 -7.16 -27.61
N LEU A 26 13.22 -6.79 -26.42
CA LEU A 26 13.18 -5.42 -25.93
C LEU A 26 14.02 -4.46 -26.80
N LEU A 27 15.17 -4.91 -27.31
CA LEU A 27 16.01 -4.13 -28.23
C LEU A 27 15.40 -4.01 -29.64
N ALA A 28 14.69 -5.02 -30.12
CA ALA A 28 14.03 -4.97 -31.41
C ALA A 28 12.78 -4.07 -31.39
N ALA A 29 12.12 -3.95 -30.23
CA ALA A 29 10.93 -3.12 -30.08
C ALA A 29 11.20 -1.63 -30.36
N LYS A 30 10.19 -0.95 -30.92
CA LYS A 30 10.23 0.51 -31.16
C LYS A 30 9.97 1.30 -29.86
N ARG A 31 8.99 0.84 -29.07
CA ARG A 31 8.52 1.49 -27.83
C ARG A 31 8.28 0.44 -26.73
N PRO A 32 9.34 -0.20 -26.20
CA PRO A 32 9.19 -1.21 -25.15
C PRO A 32 8.62 -0.61 -23.86
N LEU A 33 7.74 -1.35 -23.17
CA LEU A 33 7.19 -1.00 -21.85
C LEU A 33 7.63 -2.05 -20.83
N ILE A 34 8.24 -1.59 -19.74
CA ILE A 34 8.57 -2.42 -18.57
C ILE A 34 7.48 -2.21 -17.53
N ILE A 35 6.82 -3.29 -17.13
CA ILE A 35 5.84 -3.29 -16.04
C ILE A 35 6.45 -4.04 -14.87
N SER A 36 6.55 -3.39 -13.72
CA SER A 36 7.01 -3.96 -12.46
C SER A 36 6.14 -3.40 -11.33
N GLY A 37 6.47 -3.64 -10.07
CA GLY A 37 5.71 -3.13 -8.94
C GLY A 37 6.21 -3.65 -7.60
N SER A 38 5.54 -3.21 -6.54
CA SER A 38 5.91 -3.54 -5.15
C SER A 38 5.30 -4.84 -4.64
N SER A 39 4.62 -5.63 -5.48
CA SER A 39 3.92 -6.86 -5.08
C SER A 39 4.82 -7.91 -4.41
N LEU A 40 6.11 -7.92 -4.75
CA LEU A 40 7.11 -8.84 -4.18
C LEU A 40 7.93 -8.23 -3.03
N GLY A 41 7.66 -6.98 -2.63
CA GLY A 41 8.40 -6.32 -1.55
C GLY A 41 9.92 -6.22 -1.78
N SER A 42 10.37 -6.27 -3.03
CA SER A 42 11.78 -6.35 -3.39
C SER A 42 12.27 -5.08 -4.07
N THR A 43 13.11 -4.31 -3.37
CA THR A 43 13.78 -3.13 -3.92
C THR A 43 14.63 -3.50 -5.14
N ALA A 44 15.31 -4.65 -5.09
CA ALA A 44 16.13 -5.13 -6.20
C ALA A 44 15.33 -5.33 -7.49
N LEU A 45 14.05 -5.73 -7.39
CA LEU A 45 13.18 -5.86 -8.56
C LEU A 45 12.81 -4.50 -9.17
N ILE A 46 12.56 -3.50 -8.33
CA ILE A 46 12.29 -2.13 -8.78
C ILE A 46 13.53 -1.53 -9.46
N GLU A 47 14.70 -1.70 -8.83
CA GLU A 47 15.98 -1.26 -9.37
C GLU A 47 16.31 -1.98 -10.68
N ALA A 48 16.09 -3.29 -10.78
CA ALA A 48 16.28 -4.05 -12.01
C ALA A 48 15.38 -3.53 -13.14
N ALA A 49 14.10 -3.28 -12.88
CA ALA A 49 13.18 -2.71 -13.86
C ALA A 49 13.63 -1.31 -14.32
N ALA A 50 14.08 -0.46 -13.38
CA ALA A 50 14.62 0.85 -13.67
C ALA A 50 15.91 0.77 -14.52
N ASN A 51 16.79 -0.17 -14.21
CA ASN A 51 18.03 -0.40 -14.94
C ASN A 51 17.76 -0.87 -16.38
N ILE A 52 16.77 -1.74 -16.61
CA ILE A 52 16.36 -2.14 -17.96
C ILE A 52 15.82 -0.93 -18.74
N ALA A 53 14.93 -0.13 -18.14
CA ALA A 53 14.40 1.08 -18.76
C ALA A 53 15.50 2.10 -19.09
N LYS A 54 16.48 2.28 -18.19
CA LYS A 54 17.66 3.11 -18.40
C LYS A 54 18.54 2.59 -19.55
N ALA A 55 18.83 1.28 -19.59
CA ALA A 55 19.62 0.66 -20.64
C ALA A 55 18.96 0.79 -22.02
N LEU A 56 17.62 0.69 -22.08
CA LEU A 56 16.85 0.96 -23.28
C LEU A 56 17.00 2.41 -23.74
N LYS A 57 16.89 3.37 -22.80
CA LYS A 57 17.06 4.79 -23.10
C LYS A 57 18.47 5.11 -23.63
N LEU A 58 19.51 4.51 -23.07
CA LEU A 58 20.91 4.68 -23.52
C LEU A 58 21.16 4.15 -24.94
N ARG A 59 20.32 3.22 -25.42
CA ARG A 59 20.37 2.68 -26.79
C ARG A 59 19.35 3.37 -27.72
N ASP A 60 18.98 4.60 -27.38
CA ASP A 60 18.03 5.45 -28.12
C ASP A 60 16.66 4.79 -28.37
N LYS A 61 16.22 3.94 -27.44
CA LYS A 61 14.87 3.38 -27.45
C LYS A 61 13.92 4.28 -26.66
N GLN A 62 12.68 4.35 -27.13
CA GLN A 62 11.57 4.97 -26.41
C GLN A 62 11.00 4.00 -25.36
N GLY A 63 11.86 3.58 -24.43
CA GLY A 63 11.48 2.71 -23.33
C GLY A 63 10.65 3.46 -22.29
N SER A 64 9.54 2.86 -21.87
CA SER A 64 8.70 3.34 -20.77
C SER A 64 8.74 2.36 -19.59
N ILE A 65 8.48 2.87 -18.39
CA ILE A 65 8.33 2.06 -17.18
C ILE A 65 7.00 2.40 -16.50
N SER A 66 6.31 1.39 -15.99
CA SER A 66 5.14 1.52 -15.13
C SER A 66 5.36 0.68 -13.88
N LEU A 67 5.27 1.32 -12.71
CA LEU A 67 5.40 0.68 -11.41
C LEU A 67 4.02 0.58 -10.77
N VAL A 68 3.51 -0.64 -10.66
CA VAL A 68 2.20 -0.96 -10.09
C VAL A 68 2.30 -1.01 -8.57
N VAL A 69 1.36 -0.33 -7.91
CA VAL A 69 1.18 -0.35 -6.45
C VAL A 69 -0.02 -1.24 -6.09
N PRO A 70 -0.06 -1.83 -4.88
CA PRO A 70 -0.96 -2.95 -4.61
C PRO A 70 -2.43 -2.54 -4.45
N GLU A 71 -2.73 -1.33 -3.98
CA GLU A 71 -4.08 -0.95 -3.58
C GLU A 71 -4.47 0.45 -4.07
N ALA A 72 -5.78 0.70 -4.10
CA ALA A 72 -6.32 2.02 -4.33
C ALA A 72 -5.70 3.00 -3.33
N ASN A 73 -5.22 4.15 -3.82
CA ASN A 73 -4.58 5.17 -3.02
C ASN A 73 -3.28 4.75 -2.31
N SER A 74 -2.65 3.61 -2.63
CA SER A 74 -1.31 3.29 -2.10
C SER A 74 -0.29 4.39 -2.41
N MET A 75 -0.38 4.99 -3.60
CA MET A 75 0.47 6.13 -3.97
C MET A 75 0.16 7.37 -3.12
N GLY A 76 -1.12 7.62 -2.83
CA GLY A 76 -1.52 8.74 -1.97
C GLY A 76 -1.06 8.56 -0.52
N LEU A 77 -1.16 7.34 0.01
CA LEU A 77 -0.62 7.01 1.34
C LEU A 77 0.90 7.23 1.38
N ALA A 78 1.63 6.78 0.35
CA ALA A 78 3.07 7.02 0.25
C ALA A 78 3.43 8.51 0.22
N MET A 79 2.58 9.36 -0.40
CA MET A 79 2.76 10.82 -0.40
C MET A 79 2.50 11.47 0.96
N PHE A 80 1.61 10.90 1.79
CA PHE A 80 1.43 11.36 3.17
C PHE A 80 2.63 11.03 4.07
N GLY A 81 3.39 9.99 3.73
CA GLY A 81 4.54 9.53 4.50
C GLY A 81 4.14 8.78 5.76
N GLY A 82 4.99 8.85 6.78
CA GLY A 82 4.87 8.07 8.02
C GLY A 82 5.83 6.89 8.08
N ASP A 83 5.88 6.25 9.24
CA ASP A 83 6.73 5.09 9.50
C ASP A 83 6.04 3.77 9.10
N SER A 84 6.80 2.68 9.08
CA SER A 84 6.25 1.36 8.76
C SER A 84 5.30 0.85 9.85
N VAL A 85 4.37 -0.03 9.44
CA VAL A 85 3.51 -0.76 10.38
C VAL A 85 4.33 -1.53 11.41
N ASP A 86 5.46 -2.14 11.02
CA ASP A 86 6.37 -2.82 11.94
C ASP A 86 6.89 -1.88 13.03
N ALA A 87 7.32 -0.67 12.67
CA ALA A 87 7.79 0.31 13.63
C ALA A 87 6.69 0.72 14.62
N ALA A 88 5.47 0.93 14.13
CA ALA A 88 4.32 1.27 14.97
C ALA A 88 3.96 0.13 15.94
N LEU A 89 3.90 -1.11 15.47
CA LEU A 89 3.63 -2.27 16.34
C LEU A 89 4.74 -2.49 17.37
N GLN A 90 6.01 -2.33 16.97
CA GLN A 90 7.15 -2.43 17.90
C GLN A 90 7.17 -1.30 18.94
N ALA A 91 6.74 -0.10 18.59
CA ALA A 91 6.62 0.99 19.56
C ALA A 91 5.65 0.64 20.70
N VAL A 92 4.56 -0.05 20.40
CA VAL A 92 3.59 -0.51 21.40
C VAL A 92 4.14 -1.69 22.20
N ILE A 93 4.70 -2.70 21.53
CA ILE A 93 5.31 -3.87 22.20
C ILE A 93 6.40 -3.44 23.19
N SER A 94 7.19 -2.42 22.83
CA SER A 94 8.26 -1.89 23.69
C SER A 94 7.79 -0.85 24.72
N GLY A 95 6.49 -0.58 24.82
CA GLY A 95 5.91 0.36 25.79
C GLY A 95 6.19 1.84 25.48
N LYS A 96 6.65 2.17 24.27
CA LYS A 96 6.82 3.56 23.80
C LYS A 96 5.52 4.21 23.38
N ALA A 97 4.48 3.41 23.11
CA ALA A 97 3.14 3.85 22.79
C ALA A 97 2.11 3.03 23.57
N ASP A 98 1.07 3.71 24.06
CA ASP A 98 0.04 3.12 24.90
C ASP A 98 -1.20 2.67 24.12
N ALA A 99 -1.43 3.22 22.93
CA ALA A 99 -2.64 3.02 22.16
C ALA A 99 -2.34 2.73 20.68
N ILE A 100 -3.21 1.93 20.06
CA ILE A 100 -3.22 1.66 18.62
C ILE A 100 -4.52 2.22 18.05
N VAL A 101 -4.39 2.99 16.97
CA VAL A 101 -5.52 3.42 16.12
C VAL A 101 -5.31 2.81 14.74
N VAL A 102 -6.19 1.90 14.33
CA VAL A 102 -6.18 1.28 13.00
C VAL A 102 -7.28 1.90 12.15
N LEU A 103 -6.94 2.28 10.92
CA LEU A 103 -7.86 2.91 9.97
C LEU A 103 -8.01 2.02 8.74
N GLU A 104 -9.22 1.50 8.54
CA GLU A 104 -9.67 0.78 7.33
C GLU A 104 -8.65 -0.29 6.88
N ASN A 105 -8.16 -1.07 7.84
CA ASN A 105 -7.11 -2.06 7.60
C ASN A 105 -7.21 -3.26 8.54
N ASP A 106 -6.85 -4.42 8.01
CA ASP A 106 -6.66 -5.64 8.78
C ASP A 106 -5.16 -5.94 8.94
N LEU A 107 -4.63 -5.70 10.14
CA LEU A 107 -3.21 -5.90 10.48
C LEU A 107 -2.74 -7.33 10.24
N TYR A 108 -3.62 -8.32 10.41
CA TYR A 108 -3.32 -9.73 10.17
C TYR A 108 -3.04 -10.06 8.69
N ARG A 109 -3.37 -9.16 7.76
CA ARG A 109 -3.00 -9.28 6.33
C ARG A 109 -1.67 -8.60 6.01
N ARG A 110 -1.13 -7.82 6.93
CA ARG A 110 0.06 -6.96 6.73
C ARG A 110 1.30 -7.52 7.40
N VAL A 111 1.14 -8.07 8.61
CA VAL A 111 2.24 -8.51 9.48
C VAL A 111 1.94 -9.91 10.00
N ASP A 112 2.99 -10.67 10.33
CA ASP A 112 2.85 -11.98 10.98
C ASP A 112 1.93 -11.90 12.20
N ALA A 113 0.99 -12.85 12.28
CA ALA A 113 -0.06 -12.85 13.29
C ALA A 113 0.49 -12.79 14.72
N LYS A 114 1.65 -13.39 15.00
CA LYS A 114 2.27 -13.36 16.35
C LYS A 114 2.68 -11.95 16.76
N ILE A 115 3.17 -11.16 15.81
CA ILE A 115 3.58 -9.77 16.07
C ILE A 115 2.35 -8.91 16.29
N VAL A 116 1.31 -9.09 15.47
CA VAL A 116 0.02 -8.40 15.64
C VAL A 116 -0.58 -8.74 16.99
N ASP A 117 -0.66 -10.02 17.35
CA ASP A 117 -1.20 -10.47 18.64
C ASP A 117 -0.42 -9.88 19.83
N ALA A 118 0.91 -9.84 19.74
CA ALA A 118 1.74 -9.25 20.78
C ALA A 118 1.47 -7.75 20.93
N ALA A 119 1.40 -7.00 19.82
CA ALA A 119 1.14 -5.56 19.84
C ALA A 119 -0.26 -5.22 20.35
N LEU A 120 -1.29 -5.92 19.86
CA LEU A 120 -2.68 -5.71 20.30
C LEU A 120 -2.89 -6.08 21.77
N SER A 121 -2.15 -7.05 22.29
CA SER A 121 -2.20 -7.43 23.72
C SER A 121 -1.41 -6.47 24.62
N ALA A 122 -0.36 -5.83 24.10
CA ALA A 122 0.44 -4.84 24.83
C ALA A 122 -0.23 -3.46 24.88
N ALA A 123 -1.05 -3.13 23.88
CA ALA A 123 -1.78 -1.87 23.83
C ALA A 123 -2.79 -1.76 24.99
N LYS A 124 -2.80 -0.61 25.68
CA LYS A 124 -3.83 -0.28 26.67
C LYS A 124 -5.19 -0.03 26.03
N VAL A 125 -5.18 0.51 24.80
CA VAL A 125 -6.39 0.80 24.02
C VAL A 125 -6.13 0.48 22.55
N VAL A 126 -7.11 -0.15 21.92
CA VAL A 126 -7.10 -0.48 20.48
C VAL A 126 -8.40 0.08 19.91
N ILE A 127 -8.27 1.08 19.04
CA ILE A 127 -9.39 1.69 18.33
C ILE A 127 -9.28 1.28 16.86
N VAL A 128 -10.37 0.79 16.30
CA VAL A 128 -10.44 0.42 14.88
C VAL A 128 -11.56 1.22 14.23
N ALA A 129 -11.21 2.06 13.26
CA ALA A 129 -12.20 2.69 12.38
C ALA A 129 -12.26 1.88 11.08
N ASP A 130 -13.35 1.17 10.83
CA ASP A 130 -13.47 0.29 9.66
C ASP A 130 -14.94 0.18 9.20
N HIS A 131 -15.13 -0.12 7.93
CA HIS A 131 -16.42 -0.41 7.32
C HIS A 131 -16.68 -1.92 7.20
N GLN A 132 -15.66 -2.75 7.44
CA GLN A 132 -15.75 -4.21 7.43
C GLN A 132 -15.44 -4.81 8.80
N LYS A 133 -16.08 -5.95 9.10
CA LYS A 133 -15.67 -6.80 10.24
C LYS A 133 -14.44 -7.61 9.83
N THR A 134 -13.33 -7.38 10.53
CA THR A 134 -12.04 -8.03 10.30
C THR A 134 -11.52 -8.69 11.59
N PRO A 135 -10.59 -9.66 11.50
CA PRO A 135 -9.88 -10.18 12.66
C PRO A 135 -9.24 -9.09 13.54
N THR A 136 -8.74 -8.00 12.94
CA THR A 136 -8.26 -6.83 13.70
C THR A 136 -9.38 -6.14 14.47
N SER A 137 -10.56 -5.93 13.85
CA SER A 137 -11.72 -5.32 14.53
C SER A 137 -12.25 -6.17 15.68
N ASP A 138 -12.14 -7.50 15.60
CA ASP A 138 -12.57 -8.43 16.67
C ASP A 138 -11.69 -8.33 17.93
N ARG A 139 -10.50 -7.73 17.80
CA ARG A 139 -9.55 -7.46 18.89
C ARG A 139 -9.61 -6.02 19.40
N ALA A 140 -10.48 -5.19 18.84
CA ALA A 140 -10.60 -3.79 19.21
C ALA A 140 -11.32 -3.59 20.55
N HIS A 141 -10.90 -2.59 21.31
CA HIS A 141 -11.64 -2.10 22.48
C HIS A 141 -12.80 -1.19 22.07
N LEU A 142 -12.62 -0.46 20.96
CA LEU A 142 -13.62 0.40 20.36
C LEU A 142 -13.58 0.26 18.85
N VAL A 143 -14.74 0.02 18.25
CA VAL A 143 -14.93 0.04 16.79
C VAL A 143 -15.72 1.29 16.42
N LEU A 144 -15.18 2.09 15.50
CA LEU A 144 -15.83 3.26 14.94
C LEU A 144 -16.30 2.90 13.51
N PRO A 145 -17.61 2.96 13.21
CA PRO A 145 -18.10 2.59 11.89
C PRO A 145 -17.64 3.64 10.85
N ALA A 146 -16.69 3.26 10.01
CA ALA A 146 -16.18 4.10 8.94
C ALA A 146 -17.08 3.99 7.71
N ALA A 147 -17.21 5.07 6.95
CA ALA A 147 -17.88 5.06 5.65
C ALA A 147 -17.04 4.31 4.61
N SER A 148 -17.69 3.46 3.81
CA SER A 148 -17.09 2.91 2.59
C SER A 148 -16.96 3.97 1.49
N PHE A 149 -16.29 3.63 0.38
CA PHE A 149 -16.12 4.53 -0.76
C PHE A 149 -17.46 5.02 -1.37
N ALA A 150 -18.55 4.28 -1.18
CA ALA A 150 -19.86 4.65 -1.69
C ALA A 150 -20.62 5.57 -0.71
N GLU A 151 -20.29 5.47 0.58
CA GLU A 151 -20.93 6.19 1.68
C GLU A 151 -20.27 7.52 2.03
N GLY A 152 -19.02 7.70 1.61
CA GLY A 152 -18.28 8.95 1.75
C GLY A 152 -17.89 9.55 0.41
N ASP A 153 -17.23 10.69 0.49
CA ASP A 153 -16.52 11.28 -0.64
C ASP A 153 -15.04 11.46 -0.28
N GLY A 154 -14.19 11.52 -1.29
CA GLY A 154 -12.76 11.71 -1.06
C GLY A 154 -11.97 11.86 -2.36
N THR A 155 -10.66 11.77 -2.23
CA THR A 155 -9.73 11.79 -3.35
C THR A 155 -8.80 10.60 -3.21
N LEU A 156 -8.66 9.81 -4.28
CA LEU A 156 -7.66 8.75 -4.36
C LEU A 156 -6.58 9.17 -5.34
N VAL A 157 -5.35 8.78 -5.08
CA VAL A 157 -4.22 8.96 -5.99
C VAL A 157 -3.91 7.64 -6.66
N SER A 158 -3.97 7.60 -7.98
CA SER A 158 -3.64 6.41 -8.77
C SER A 158 -2.14 6.12 -8.78
N GLN A 159 -1.75 4.95 -9.32
CA GLN A 159 -0.35 4.53 -9.44
C GLN A 159 0.49 5.48 -10.32
N GLU A 160 -0.13 6.27 -11.19
CA GLU A 160 0.53 7.29 -12.01
C GLU A 160 0.62 8.66 -11.31
N GLY A 161 0.21 8.76 -10.04
CA GLY A 161 0.25 10.01 -9.26
C GLY A 161 -0.92 10.95 -9.56
N ARG A 162 -1.98 10.48 -10.22
CA ARG A 162 -3.14 11.31 -10.57
C ARG A 162 -4.15 11.31 -9.42
N ALA A 163 -4.45 12.50 -8.89
CA ALA A 163 -5.55 12.69 -7.95
C ALA A 163 -6.90 12.57 -8.68
N GLN A 164 -7.79 11.75 -8.14
CA GLN A 164 -9.11 11.47 -8.69
C GLN A 164 -10.17 11.61 -7.59
N ARG A 165 -11.14 12.49 -7.82
CA ARG A 165 -12.27 12.73 -6.92
C ARG A 165 -13.30 11.60 -7.07
N PHE A 166 -13.81 11.11 -5.94
CA PHE A 166 -15.05 10.34 -5.90
C PHE A 166 -16.06 11.06 -5.01
N PHE A 167 -17.34 10.75 -5.24
CA PHE A 167 -18.47 11.38 -4.56
C PHE A 167 -19.30 10.32 -3.88
N GLN A 168 -19.90 10.70 -2.75
CA GLN A 168 -20.88 9.89 -2.05
C GLN A 168 -22.07 9.60 -2.97
N VAL A 169 -22.45 8.33 -3.04
CA VAL A 169 -23.61 7.85 -3.82
C VAL A 169 -24.65 7.13 -2.98
N PHE A 170 -24.31 6.83 -1.72
CA PHE A 170 -25.19 6.19 -0.76
C PHE A 170 -25.10 6.90 0.59
N ASP A 171 -26.25 7.17 1.21
CA ASP A 171 -26.31 7.70 2.57
C ASP A 171 -27.20 6.75 3.38
N PRO A 172 -26.63 5.97 4.31
CA PRO A 172 -27.40 4.99 5.06
C PRO A 172 -28.40 5.64 6.02
N THR A 173 -28.23 6.91 6.36
CA THR A 173 -29.15 7.64 7.26
C THR A 173 -30.53 7.86 6.65
N TYR A 174 -30.65 7.79 5.32
CA TYR A 174 -31.96 7.79 4.65
C TYR A 174 -32.79 6.53 4.92
N LEU A 175 -32.14 5.41 5.26
CA LEU A 175 -32.82 4.17 5.63
C LEU A 175 -33.10 4.12 7.13
N ASP A 176 -32.12 4.55 7.94
CA ASP A 176 -32.23 4.59 9.39
C ASP A 176 -31.37 5.72 9.96
N ALA A 177 -32.03 6.74 10.51
CA ALA A 177 -31.37 7.92 11.09
C ALA A 177 -30.52 7.61 12.34
N SER A 178 -30.63 6.41 12.92
CA SER A 178 -29.79 5.97 14.03
C SER A 178 -28.41 5.45 13.59
N ILE A 179 -28.17 5.28 12.29
CA ILE A 179 -26.87 4.85 11.75
C ILE A 179 -25.83 5.97 11.92
N LEU A 180 -24.71 5.64 12.58
CA LEU A 180 -23.63 6.58 12.92
C LEU A 180 -22.40 6.40 12.03
N VAL A 181 -22.57 6.05 10.75
CA VAL A 181 -21.46 5.89 9.81
C VAL A 181 -20.90 7.26 9.45
N HIS A 182 -19.58 7.43 9.59
CA HIS A 182 -18.86 8.65 9.24
C HIS A 182 -17.56 8.31 8.51
N GLU A 183 -17.08 9.18 7.63
CA GLU A 183 -15.76 9.00 7.00
C GLU A 183 -14.67 8.90 8.07
N GLY A 184 -13.65 8.05 7.86
CA GLY A 184 -12.60 7.80 8.86
C GLY A 184 -11.91 9.07 9.36
N TRP A 185 -11.72 10.07 8.48
CA TRP A 185 -11.12 11.35 8.86
C TRP A 185 -12.00 12.18 9.81
N ARG A 186 -13.33 12.05 9.77
CA ARG A 186 -14.24 12.72 10.71
C ARG A 186 -14.14 12.11 12.09
N TRP A 187 -13.98 10.78 12.18
CA TRP A 187 -13.69 10.12 13.44
C TRP A 187 -12.38 10.60 14.06
N LEU A 188 -11.31 10.68 13.26
CA LEU A 188 -10.03 11.24 13.71
C LEU A 188 -10.16 12.71 14.15
N HIS A 189 -10.93 13.51 13.41
CA HIS A 189 -11.19 14.90 13.77
C HIS A 189 -11.93 15.00 15.11
N ALA A 190 -12.96 14.18 15.33
CA ALA A 190 -13.71 14.15 16.58
C ALA A 190 -12.83 13.72 17.77
N LEU A 191 -12.00 12.67 17.60
CA LEU A 191 -11.01 12.26 18.61
C LEU A 191 -10.05 13.40 18.95
N ARG A 192 -9.52 14.08 17.92
CA ARG A 192 -8.63 15.23 18.10
C ARG A 192 -9.33 16.37 18.84
N ALA A 193 -10.52 16.78 18.40
CA ALA A 193 -11.24 17.92 18.97
C ALA A 193 -11.78 17.68 20.38
N THR A 194 -11.91 16.42 20.81
CA THR A 194 -12.37 16.06 22.16
C THR A 194 -11.21 15.93 23.15
N LEU A 195 -10.02 15.52 22.68
CA LEU A 195 -8.87 15.21 23.53
C LEU A 195 -7.79 16.31 23.57
N LEU A 196 -7.76 17.22 22.59
CA LEU A 196 -6.79 18.31 22.45
C LEU A 196 -7.48 19.66 22.34
#